data_AF-A0A2N6NCY9-F1
#
_entry.id   AF-A0A2N6NCY9-F1
#
_cell.length_a   1.000
_cell.length_b   1.000
_cell.length_c   1.000
_cell.angle_alpha   90.00
_cell.angle_beta   90.00
_cell.angle_gamma   90.00
#
_symmetry.space_group_name_H-M   'P 1'
#
loop_
_entity.id
_entity.type
_entity.pdbx_description
1 polymer ?
#
loop_
_entity_poly.entity_id
_entity_poly.type
_entity_poly.pdbx_seq_one_letter_code
_entity_poly.pdbx_strand_id
1 'polypeptide(L)'
;MDPVSIFQVDQNLDRLHTEAERHDEWAAKRFMLRYFTKYVFPEDRWVVGTEVPPREDHCLLRMDLSVQEYNTSRHAFVFRMIGQAKKGRSGPKKIAEVEAQAIQLCQEYMLDPMWRQEVKAVWVLTYYGTNLRIWICRLKDNVMDPFYPLDGEPGDKKAYRDVKKYEHEFDWAFAQVKGLSPPAHGEIRALYESHTPADTVDAVSAQAPAVLSGSLAGPSMPANHRAAGSFEQHTRDQSDIPGQISSFNEREYEWIQVVKVSADFTFCRAQDGREFKVRRENWRKAILNGKDEGYIAQLSKNNFCTYDNPVHIRG
;
A
#
# COMPACT_ATOMS: atom_id res chain seq x y z
N MET A 1 16.22 4.63 35.71
CA MET A 1 16.77 5.63 34.77
C MET A 1 16.21 5.28 33.43
N ASP A 2 15.45 6.17 32.81
CA ASP A 2 14.94 5.93 31.47
C ASP A 2 16.13 5.86 30.49
N PRO A 3 16.08 4.99 29.48
CA PRO A 3 17.13 4.93 28.47
C PRO A 3 17.27 6.30 27.80
N VAL A 4 18.51 6.74 27.55
CA VAL A 4 18.75 7.96 26.78
C VAL A 4 18.29 7.71 25.35
N SER A 5 17.38 8.55 24.85
CA SER A 5 16.84 8.47 23.49
C SER A 5 17.95 8.49 22.43
N ILE A 6 17.85 7.64 21.42
CA ILE A 6 18.80 7.61 20.29
C ILE A 6 18.88 8.95 19.56
N PHE A 7 17.81 9.75 19.58
CA PHE A 7 17.75 11.07 18.98
C PHE A 7 18.52 12.12 19.79
N GLN A 8 18.73 11.91 21.10
CA GLN A 8 19.60 12.77 21.90
C GLN A 8 21.08 12.45 21.66
N VAL A 9 21.39 11.19 21.34
CA VAL A 9 22.77 10.71 21.14
C VAL A 9 23.25 10.95 19.70
N ASP A 10 22.41 10.71 18.68
CA ASP A 10 22.75 10.96 17.27
C ASP A 10 22.06 12.21 16.72
N GLN A 11 22.79 13.32 16.79
CA GLN A 11 22.35 14.61 16.26
C GLN A 11 22.04 14.59 14.76
N ASN A 12 22.65 13.68 13.98
CA ASN A 12 22.32 13.56 12.56
C ASN A 12 20.95 12.90 12.37
N LEU A 13 20.62 11.90 13.18
CA LEU A 13 19.30 11.28 13.16
C LEU A 13 18.23 12.30 13.55
N ASP A 14 18.48 13.07 14.61
CA ASP A 14 17.58 14.15 15.07
C ASP A 14 17.36 15.22 13.99
N ARG A 15 18.43 15.60 13.30
CA ARG A 15 18.35 16.55 12.20
C ARG A 15 17.53 16.00 11.03
N LEU A 16 17.73 14.74 10.66
CA LEU A 16 16.96 14.08 9.61
C LEU A 16 15.48 13.93 9.97
N HIS A 17 15.17 13.65 11.23
CA HIS A 17 13.80 13.64 11.75
C HIS A 17 13.14 15.00 11.57
N THR A 18 13.80 16.08 12.02
CA THR A 18 13.32 17.46 11.85
C THR A 18 13.10 17.82 10.37
N GLU A 19 13.96 17.34 9.47
CA GLU A 19 13.80 17.55 8.03
C GLU A 19 12.61 16.77 7.46
N ALA A 20 12.42 15.52 7.89
CA ALA A 20 11.30 14.68 7.48
C ALA A 20 9.94 15.20 7.95
N GLU A 21 9.87 15.96 9.05
CA GLU A 21 8.65 16.65 9.49
C GLU A 21 8.26 17.81 8.57
N ARG A 22 9.25 18.47 7.95
CA ARG A 22 9.06 19.74 7.22
C ARG A 22 8.99 19.57 5.71
N HIS A 23 9.66 18.55 5.19
CA HIS A 23 9.85 18.35 3.76
C HIS A 23 9.03 17.18 3.22
N ASP A 24 9.07 17.02 1.90
CA ASP A 24 8.34 15.99 1.17
C ASP A 24 8.95 14.59 1.38
N GLU A 25 8.42 13.61 0.65
CA GLU A 25 8.72 12.18 0.74
C GLU A 25 10.22 11.84 0.68
N TRP A 26 11.03 12.58 -0.07
CA TRP A 26 12.48 12.32 -0.15
C TRP A 26 13.18 12.47 1.21
N ALA A 27 12.74 13.41 2.05
CA ALA A 27 13.32 13.64 3.36
C ALA A 27 12.90 12.52 4.32
N ALA A 28 11.64 12.08 4.24
CA ALA A 28 11.15 10.92 4.95
C ALA A 28 11.94 9.65 4.56
N LYS A 29 12.11 9.37 3.27
CA LYS A 29 12.91 8.23 2.78
C LYS A 29 14.34 8.25 3.33
N ARG A 30 15.00 9.42 3.31
CA ARG A 30 16.37 9.57 3.84
C ARG A 30 16.45 9.34 5.35
N PHE A 31 15.50 9.90 6.10
CA PHE A 31 15.37 9.67 7.54
C PHE A 31 15.17 8.17 7.84
N MET A 32 14.20 7.55 7.16
CA MET A 32 13.85 6.15 7.35
C MET A 32 15.01 5.22 7.00
N LEU A 33 15.70 5.45 5.88
CA LEU A 33 16.88 4.66 5.51
C LEU A 33 17.96 4.73 6.60
N ARG A 34 18.25 5.92 7.14
CA ARG A 34 19.23 6.08 8.22
C ARG A 34 18.77 5.41 9.52
N TYR A 35 17.51 5.61 9.90
CA TYR A 35 16.92 5.01 11.09
C TYR A 35 16.99 3.47 11.02
N PHE A 36 16.60 2.90 9.88
CA PHE A 36 16.58 1.46 9.67
C PHE A 36 17.98 0.86 9.60
N THR A 37 18.90 1.46 8.84
CA THR A 37 20.26 0.90 8.68
C THR A 37 21.11 0.99 9.94
N LYS A 38 20.90 1.98 10.80
CA LYS A 38 21.75 2.18 12.00
C LYS A 38 21.13 1.69 13.30
N TYR A 39 19.81 1.75 13.45
CA TYR A 39 19.15 1.52 14.74
C TYR A 39 18.23 0.33 14.71
N VAL A 40 17.41 0.21 13.66
CA VAL A 40 16.45 -0.89 13.59
C VAL A 40 17.13 -2.17 13.13
N PHE A 41 17.85 -2.20 12.01
CA PHE A 41 18.48 -3.39 11.42
C PHE A 41 19.99 -3.19 11.21
N PRO A 42 20.77 -2.95 12.29
CA PRO A 42 22.22 -2.73 12.17
C PRO A 42 23.02 -4.01 11.86
N GLU A 43 22.43 -5.19 12.00
CA GLU A 43 23.15 -6.46 11.85
C GLU A 43 23.41 -6.81 10.37
N ASP A 44 24.59 -7.33 10.05
CA ASP A 44 25.04 -7.64 8.67
C ASP A 44 24.14 -8.62 7.89
N ARG A 45 23.29 -9.37 8.60
CA ARG A 45 22.33 -10.30 7.96
C ARG A 45 21.19 -9.58 7.25
N TRP A 46 20.98 -8.30 7.53
CA TRP A 46 19.92 -7.49 6.96
C TRP A 46 20.43 -6.64 5.81
N VAL A 47 19.66 -6.61 4.72
CA VAL A 47 19.86 -5.66 3.63
C VAL A 47 18.69 -4.70 3.61
N VAL A 48 18.96 -3.44 3.94
CA VAL A 48 17.97 -2.36 3.86
C VAL A 48 18.17 -1.62 2.54
N GLY A 49 17.11 -1.52 1.75
CA GLY A 49 17.12 -0.90 0.43
C GLY A 49 15.98 0.08 0.23
N THR A 50 16.07 0.85 -0.85
CA THR A 50 15.01 1.76 -1.33
C THR A 50 14.84 1.56 -2.82
N GLU A 51 13.62 1.78 -3.34
CA GLU A 51 13.30 1.62 -4.77
C GLU A 51 13.56 0.19 -5.28
N VAL A 52 13.30 -0.82 -4.43
CA VAL A 52 13.51 -2.23 -4.75
C VAL A 52 12.21 -2.83 -5.31
N PRO A 53 12.22 -3.57 -6.44
CA PRO A 53 11.02 -4.22 -6.95
C PRO A 53 10.65 -5.46 -6.12
N PRO A 54 9.36 -5.87 -6.07
CA PRO A 54 8.93 -7.11 -5.38
C PRO A 54 9.41 -8.39 -6.06
N ARG A 55 9.84 -8.32 -7.32
CA ARG A 55 10.51 -9.40 -8.05
C ARG A 55 11.46 -8.82 -9.10
N GLU A 56 12.48 -9.58 -9.49
CA GLU A 56 13.56 -9.10 -10.37
C GLU A 56 13.07 -8.77 -11.78
N ASP A 57 12.20 -9.59 -12.35
CA ASP A 57 11.83 -9.50 -13.77
C ASP A 57 10.52 -8.74 -14.02
N HIS A 58 10.59 -7.79 -14.97
CA HIS A 58 9.46 -7.08 -15.58
C HIS A 58 8.45 -6.46 -14.60
N CYS A 59 8.83 -6.25 -13.33
CA CYS A 59 7.99 -5.56 -12.37
C CYS A 59 8.23 -4.05 -12.48
N LEU A 60 7.17 -3.27 -12.63
CA LEU A 60 7.24 -1.80 -12.61
C LEU A 60 6.97 -1.22 -11.22
N LEU A 61 6.52 -2.05 -10.27
CA LEU A 61 6.26 -1.63 -8.90
C LEU A 61 7.58 -1.50 -8.14
N ARG A 62 7.65 -0.55 -7.22
CA ARG A 62 8.82 -0.27 -6.40
C ARG A 62 8.42 -0.07 -4.95
N MET A 63 9.21 -0.66 -4.06
CA MET A 63 9.11 -0.42 -2.64
C MET A 63 9.87 0.84 -2.27
N ASP A 64 9.27 1.73 -1.49
CA ASP A 64 9.97 2.92 -1.00
C ASP A 64 11.06 2.56 0.01
N LEU A 65 10.84 1.48 0.76
CA LEU A 65 11.80 0.89 1.68
C LEU A 65 11.64 -0.63 1.63
N SER A 66 12.73 -1.37 1.71
CA SER A 66 12.71 -2.82 1.82
C SER A 66 13.70 -3.28 2.88
N VAL A 67 13.33 -4.31 3.64
CA VAL A 67 14.25 -5.04 4.51
C VAL A 67 14.27 -6.49 4.06
N GLN A 68 15.45 -6.97 3.72
CA GLN A 68 15.68 -8.33 3.26
C GLN A 68 16.62 -9.08 4.19
N GLU A 69 16.46 -10.40 4.28
CA GLU A 69 17.40 -11.31 4.94
C GLU A 69 17.84 -12.37 3.93
N TYR A 70 19.11 -12.75 3.97
CA TYR A 70 19.61 -13.81 3.09
C TYR A 70 19.10 -15.17 3.54
N ASN A 71 18.29 -15.82 2.70
CA ASN A 71 17.86 -17.19 2.91
C ASN A 71 18.93 -18.14 2.36
N THR A 72 19.62 -18.82 3.27
CA THR A 72 20.72 -19.73 2.93
C THR A 72 20.26 -20.99 2.19
N SER A 73 19.04 -21.49 2.41
CA SER A 73 18.56 -22.70 1.75
C SER A 73 18.18 -22.46 0.28
N ARG A 74 17.72 -21.25 -0.03
CA ARG A 74 17.34 -20.81 -1.39
C ARG A 74 18.41 -19.99 -2.09
N HIS A 75 19.50 -19.64 -1.40
CA HIS A 75 20.55 -18.75 -1.88
C HIS A 75 20.03 -17.41 -2.43
N ALA A 76 18.98 -16.87 -1.82
CA ALA A 76 18.29 -15.67 -2.30
C ALA A 76 17.86 -14.78 -1.14
N PHE A 77 17.67 -13.49 -1.40
CA PHE A 77 17.14 -12.54 -0.42
C PHE A 77 15.62 -12.66 -0.30
N VAL A 78 15.14 -12.78 0.94
CA VAL A 78 13.72 -12.84 1.29
C VAL A 78 13.30 -11.49 1.86
N PHE A 79 12.22 -10.89 1.35
CA PHE A 79 11.67 -9.68 1.97
C PHE A 79 11.04 -10.02 3.32
N ARG A 80 11.55 -9.35 4.34
CA ARG A 80 11.09 -9.44 5.72
C ARG A 80 10.14 -8.31 6.05
N MET A 81 10.41 -7.12 5.50
CA MET A 81 9.52 -5.98 5.57
C MET A 81 9.46 -5.23 4.24
N ILE A 82 8.26 -4.81 3.87
CA ILE A 82 7.98 -3.96 2.70
C ILE A 82 7.47 -2.62 3.20
N GLY A 83 8.07 -1.53 2.73
CA GLY A 83 7.73 -0.17 3.13
C GLY A 83 7.12 0.64 1.98
N GLN A 84 6.08 1.40 2.30
CA GLN A 84 5.45 2.37 1.40
C GLN A 84 5.25 3.72 2.10
N ALA A 85 5.56 4.79 1.37
CA ALA A 85 5.60 6.15 1.86
C ALA A 85 4.49 7.00 1.22
N LYS A 86 4.10 8.06 1.93
CA LYS A 86 3.38 9.18 1.33
C LYS A 86 3.89 10.52 1.81
N LYS A 87 3.54 11.57 1.06
CA LYS A 87 3.77 12.96 1.46
C LYS A 87 3.04 13.26 2.77
N GLY A 88 3.70 13.93 3.71
CA GLY A 88 3.14 14.24 5.03
C GLY A 88 1.83 15.02 5.00
N ARG A 89 1.61 15.87 3.98
CA ARG A 89 0.39 16.66 3.80
C ARG A 89 -0.77 15.91 3.13
N SER A 90 -0.57 14.65 2.78
CA SER A 90 -1.63 13.83 2.18
C SER A 90 -2.80 13.65 3.14
N GLY A 91 -4.03 13.69 2.59
CA GLY A 91 -5.26 13.42 3.34
C GLY A 91 -5.54 11.92 3.48
N PRO A 92 -6.53 11.53 4.30
CA PRO A 92 -6.83 10.12 4.63
C PRO A 92 -6.96 9.20 3.41
N LYS A 93 -7.66 9.65 2.36
CA LYS A 93 -7.82 8.89 1.11
C LYS A 93 -6.47 8.51 0.48
N LYS A 94 -5.49 9.41 0.49
CA LYS A 94 -4.16 9.16 -0.06
C LYS A 94 -3.31 8.23 0.81
N ILE A 95 -3.62 8.14 2.10
CA ILE A 95 -2.98 7.17 3.00
C ILE A 95 -3.58 5.78 2.79
N ALA A 96 -4.90 5.67 2.66
CA ALA A 96 -5.56 4.42 2.28
C ALA A 96 -5.07 3.89 0.92
N GLU A 97 -4.84 4.77 -0.06
CA GLU A 97 -4.21 4.39 -1.34
C GLU A 97 -2.81 3.77 -1.14
N VAL A 98 -2.01 4.30 -0.20
CA VAL A 98 -0.67 3.76 0.11
C VAL A 98 -0.75 2.40 0.79
N GLU A 99 -1.70 2.21 1.70
CA GLU A 99 -1.95 0.91 2.33
C GLU A 99 -2.39 -0.13 1.28
N ALA A 100 -3.25 0.25 0.32
CA ALA A 100 -3.64 -0.61 -0.79
C ALA A 100 -2.46 -0.95 -1.73
N GLN A 101 -1.59 0.03 -2.03
CA GLN A 101 -0.36 -0.20 -2.80
C GLN A 101 0.59 -1.17 -2.10
N ALA A 102 0.69 -1.08 -0.76
CA ALA A 102 1.50 -2.00 0.03
C ALA A 102 0.97 -3.44 -0.06
N ILE A 103 -0.36 -3.65 -0.02
CA ILE A 103 -0.99 -4.97 -0.24
C ILE A 103 -0.59 -5.51 -1.62
N GLN A 104 -0.72 -4.69 -2.68
CA GLN A 104 -0.37 -5.11 -4.04
C GLN A 104 1.10 -5.57 -4.14
N LEU A 105 2.03 -4.80 -3.56
CA LEU A 105 3.45 -5.16 -3.54
C LEU A 105 3.70 -6.49 -2.80
N CYS A 106 3.04 -6.68 -1.67
CA CYS A 106 3.15 -7.91 -0.88
C CYS A 106 2.58 -9.12 -1.63
N GLN A 107 1.45 -8.95 -2.31
CA GLN A 107 0.83 -10.00 -3.13
C GLN A 107 1.73 -10.37 -4.31
N GLU A 108 2.28 -9.40 -5.05
CA GLU A 108 3.21 -9.67 -6.14
C GLU A 108 4.44 -10.45 -5.66
N TYR A 109 4.98 -10.09 -4.49
CA TYR A 109 6.09 -10.82 -3.89
C TYR A 109 5.71 -12.24 -3.44
N MET A 110 4.62 -12.39 -2.66
CA MET A 110 4.21 -13.68 -2.12
C MET A 110 3.62 -14.63 -3.17
N LEU A 111 3.17 -14.13 -4.33
CA LEU A 111 2.72 -14.95 -5.45
C LEU A 111 3.87 -15.38 -6.36
N ASP A 112 5.07 -14.82 -6.19
CA ASP A 112 6.27 -15.22 -6.93
C ASP A 112 6.49 -16.73 -6.79
N PRO A 113 6.69 -17.48 -7.90
CA PRO A 113 6.92 -18.92 -7.86
C PRO A 113 8.03 -19.36 -6.90
N MET A 114 9.05 -18.52 -6.67
CA MET A 114 10.15 -18.75 -5.74
C MET A 114 9.67 -18.81 -4.29
N TRP A 115 8.67 -18.00 -3.92
CA TRP A 115 8.29 -17.76 -2.52
C TRP A 115 6.90 -18.25 -2.14
N ARG A 116 6.00 -18.46 -3.10
CA ARG A 116 4.58 -18.76 -2.86
C ARG A 116 4.29 -19.96 -1.96
N GLN A 117 5.23 -20.89 -1.81
CA GLN A 117 5.09 -22.04 -0.92
C GLN A 117 5.60 -21.78 0.51
N GLU A 118 6.53 -20.84 0.69
CA GLU A 118 7.25 -20.59 1.95
C GLU A 118 6.78 -19.33 2.65
N VAL A 119 6.61 -18.24 1.90
CA VAL A 119 6.21 -16.94 2.45
C VAL A 119 4.69 -16.82 2.39
N LYS A 120 4.06 -16.88 3.56
CA LYS A 120 2.60 -16.75 3.71
C LYS A 120 2.16 -15.41 4.29
N ALA A 121 3.11 -14.69 4.90
CA ALA A 121 2.90 -13.39 5.50
C ALA A 121 4.20 -12.58 5.42
N VAL A 122 4.06 -11.26 5.32
CA VAL A 122 5.18 -10.30 5.27
C VAL A 122 4.83 -9.11 6.15
N TRP A 123 5.82 -8.58 6.86
CA TRP A 123 5.65 -7.34 7.60
C TRP A 123 5.54 -6.16 6.64
N VAL A 124 4.64 -5.24 6.92
CA VAL A 124 4.46 -4.04 6.11
C VAL A 124 4.64 -2.81 6.97
N LEU A 125 5.28 -1.81 6.41
CA LEU A 125 5.42 -0.49 7.00
C LEU A 125 4.77 0.52 6.07
N THR A 126 3.79 1.26 6.56
CA THR A 126 3.32 2.47 5.87
C THR A 126 3.75 3.68 6.67
N TYR A 127 4.12 4.76 5.98
CA TYR A 127 4.58 5.95 6.66
C TYR A 127 4.38 7.25 5.88
N TYR A 128 4.35 8.35 6.63
CA TYR A 128 4.40 9.70 6.06
C TYR A 128 5.22 10.61 6.98
N GLY A 129 6.18 11.33 6.42
CA GLY A 129 7.15 12.08 7.23
C GLY A 129 7.86 11.16 8.23
N THR A 130 7.69 11.45 9.52
CA THR A 130 8.23 10.70 10.65
C THR A 130 7.22 9.76 11.32
N ASN A 131 6.00 9.66 10.80
CA ASN A 131 4.91 8.92 11.41
C ASN A 131 4.72 7.56 10.71
N LEU A 132 4.76 6.47 11.47
CA LEU A 132 4.71 5.11 10.93
C LEU A 132 3.50 4.32 11.44
N ARG A 133 3.15 3.29 10.68
CA ARG A 133 2.30 2.18 11.12
C ARG A 133 2.83 0.87 10.55
N ILE A 134 2.88 -0.16 11.40
CA ILE A 134 3.34 -1.51 11.10
C ILE A 134 2.12 -2.41 10.98
N TRP A 135 2.15 -3.27 9.96
CA TRP A 135 1.08 -4.18 9.61
C TRP A 135 1.62 -5.55 9.27
N ILE A 136 0.71 -6.51 9.13
CA ILE A 136 0.99 -7.82 8.57
C ILE A 136 0.11 -8.02 7.34
N CYS A 137 0.73 -8.24 6.19
CA CYS A 137 0.02 -8.65 4.97
C CYS A 137 0.16 -10.17 4.80
N ARG A 138 -0.95 -10.84 4.52
CA ARG A 138 -1.01 -12.29 4.33
C ARG A 138 -1.48 -12.63 2.92
N LEU A 139 -0.98 -13.74 2.40
CA LEU A 139 -1.24 -14.18 1.03
C LEU A 139 -2.74 -14.38 0.72
N LYS A 140 -3.54 -14.76 1.71
CA LYS A 140 -4.97 -15.06 1.52
C LYS A 140 -5.89 -13.86 1.79
N ASP A 141 -5.34 -12.77 2.30
CA ASP A 141 -6.13 -11.67 2.80
C ASP A 141 -6.10 -10.50 1.82
N ASN A 142 -7.24 -9.83 1.68
CA ASN A 142 -7.37 -8.61 0.88
C ASN A 142 -7.21 -7.35 1.73
N VAL A 143 -6.87 -7.52 3.02
CA VAL A 143 -6.64 -6.45 3.99
C VAL A 143 -5.41 -6.81 4.81
N MET A 144 -4.75 -5.80 5.38
CA MET A 144 -3.64 -6.00 6.32
C MET A 144 -4.16 -6.00 7.74
N ASP A 145 -3.57 -6.82 8.61
CA ASP A 145 -3.81 -6.67 10.04
C ASP A 145 -2.94 -5.54 10.59
N PRO A 146 -3.50 -4.61 11.37
CA PRO A 146 -2.70 -3.66 12.12
C PRO A 146 -1.89 -4.39 13.19
N PHE A 147 -0.61 -4.05 13.31
CA PHE A 147 0.26 -4.60 14.35
C PHE A 147 0.66 -3.53 15.36
N TYR A 148 1.21 -2.40 14.87
CA TYR A 148 1.57 -1.29 15.72
C TYR A 148 1.45 0.07 15.01
N PRO A 149 0.64 1.00 15.53
CA PRO A 149 -0.39 0.78 16.55
C PRO A 149 -1.53 -0.12 16.06
N LEU A 150 -2.20 -0.75 17.03
CA LEU A 150 -3.30 -1.66 16.78
C LEU A 150 -4.56 -0.92 16.30
N ASP A 151 -4.88 0.20 16.96
CA ASP A 151 -6.13 0.93 16.72
C ASP A 151 -6.08 1.84 15.50
N GLY A 152 -7.27 2.13 14.96
CA GLY A 152 -7.49 3.08 13.86
C GLY A 152 -7.80 2.39 12.53
N GLU A 153 -8.70 3.00 11.78
CA GLU A 153 -9.15 2.48 10.48
C GLU A 153 -8.07 2.62 9.40
N PRO A 154 -8.16 1.88 8.29
CA PRO A 154 -7.36 2.13 7.10
C PRO A 154 -7.43 3.60 6.66
N GLY A 155 -6.28 4.21 6.38
CA GLY A 155 -6.16 5.62 6.03
C GLY A 155 -6.28 6.60 7.20
N ASP A 156 -6.51 6.14 8.43
CA ASP A 156 -6.54 7.04 9.60
C ASP A 156 -5.14 7.50 9.97
N LYS A 157 -4.82 8.74 9.59
CA LYS A 157 -3.55 9.38 9.93
C LYS A 157 -3.29 9.45 11.42
N LYS A 158 -4.32 9.61 12.25
CA LYS A 158 -4.17 9.74 13.70
C LYS A 158 -3.67 8.46 14.36
N ALA A 159 -3.84 7.33 13.68
CA ALA A 159 -3.33 6.04 14.11
C ALA A 159 -1.82 5.90 13.93
N TYR A 160 -1.17 6.74 13.11
CA TYR A 160 0.27 6.67 12.89
C TYR A 160 1.02 7.36 14.04
N ARG A 161 2.20 6.84 14.36
CA ARG A 161 3.01 7.32 15.49
C ARG A 161 4.33 7.87 15.02
N ASP A 162 4.70 9.02 15.56
CA ASP A 162 6.01 9.63 15.34
C ASP A 162 7.11 8.76 15.97
N VAL A 163 8.14 8.42 15.18
CA VAL A 163 9.23 7.54 15.62
C VAL A 163 9.92 8.05 16.88
N LYS A 164 10.20 9.35 16.96
CA LYS A 164 10.94 9.93 18.08
C LYS A 164 10.10 10.00 19.34
N LYS A 165 8.81 10.33 19.22
CA LYS A 165 7.90 10.39 20.37
C LYS A 165 7.58 9.00 20.95
N TYR A 166 7.54 7.97 20.11
CA TYR A 166 7.14 6.61 20.47
C TYR A 166 8.30 5.61 20.33
N GLU A 167 9.54 6.06 20.57
CA GLU A 167 10.78 5.32 20.34
C GLU A 167 10.75 3.91 20.95
N HIS A 168 10.45 3.81 22.26
CA HIS A 168 10.44 2.52 22.97
C HIS A 168 9.38 1.53 22.45
N GLU A 169 8.23 2.04 22.02
CA GLU A 169 7.18 1.19 21.45
C GLU A 169 7.58 0.68 20.06
N PHE A 170 8.27 1.51 19.26
CA PHE A 170 8.86 1.07 18.00
C PHE A 170 10.00 0.07 18.20
N ASP A 171 10.85 0.25 19.22
CA ASP A 171 11.90 -0.72 19.55
C ASP A 171 11.31 -2.11 19.80
N TRP A 172 10.23 -2.18 20.59
CA TRP A 172 9.51 -3.44 20.78
C TRP A 172 8.89 -3.97 19.49
N ALA A 173 8.18 -3.12 18.73
CA ALA A 173 7.50 -3.57 17.53
C ALA A 173 8.50 -4.11 16.50
N PHE A 174 9.64 -3.46 16.32
CA PHE A 174 10.69 -3.94 15.43
C PHE A 174 11.44 -5.17 15.98
N ALA A 175 11.50 -5.37 17.29
CA ALA A 175 11.97 -6.63 17.86
C ALA A 175 11.09 -7.81 17.42
N GLN A 176 9.77 -7.60 17.33
CA GLN A 176 8.82 -8.60 16.79
C GLN A 176 9.02 -8.81 15.29
N VAL A 177 9.28 -7.74 14.53
CA VAL A 177 9.58 -7.82 13.09
C VAL A 177 10.87 -8.63 12.81
N LYS A 178 11.88 -8.50 13.67
CA LYS A 178 13.12 -9.29 13.59
C LYS A 178 12.93 -10.78 13.94
N GLY A 179 11.80 -11.13 14.54
CA GLY A 179 11.40 -12.52 14.77
C GLY A 179 11.12 -13.28 13.46
N LEU A 180 11.04 -14.61 13.54
CA LEU A 180 11.00 -15.46 12.34
C LEU A 180 9.68 -15.42 11.57
N SER A 181 8.54 -15.25 12.25
CA SER A 181 7.20 -15.33 11.64
C SER A 181 6.26 -14.27 12.22
N PRO A 182 5.49 -13.56 11.38
CA PRO A 182 4.39 -12.74 11.87
C PRO A 182 3.38 -13.58 12.68
N PRO A 183 2.83 -13.04 13.78
CA PRO A 183 1.82 -13.73 14.59
C PRO A 183 0.55 -14.03 13.79
N ALA A 184 -0.22 -15.04 14.22
CA ALA A 184 -1.53 -15.31 13.66
C ALA A 184 -2.54 -14.20 14.03
N HIS A 185 -3.63 -14.05 13.27
CA HIS A 185 -4.64 -12.99 13.50
C HIS A 185 -5.09 -12.90 14.97
N GLY A 186 -5.42 -14.04 15.58
CA GLY A 186 -5.91 -14.10 16.96
C GLY A 186 -4.85 -13.82 18.04
N GLU A 187 -3.58 -13.77 17.67
CA GLU A 187 -2.45 -13.60 18.59
C GLU A 187 -1.98 -12.14 18.68
N ILE A 188 -2.26 -11.32 17.67
CA ILE A 188 -1.76 -9.94 17.58
C ILE A 188 -2.17 -9.11 18.80
N ARG A 189 -3.46 -9.14 19.14
CA ARG A 189 -3.99 -8.35 20.27
C ARG A 189 -3.38 -8.79 21.60
N ALA A 190 -3.29 -10.09 21.85
CA ALA A 190 -2.69 -10.61 23.07
C ALA A 190 -1.20 -10.23 23.18
N LEU A 191 -0.47 -10.29 22.07
CA LEU A 191 0.93 -9.88 22.01
C LEU A 191 1.09 -8.37 22.28
N TYR A 192 0.23 -7.55 21.71
CA TYR A 192 0.20 -6.10 21.95
C TYR A 192 -0.12 -5.78 23.42
N GLU A 193 -1.17 -6.39 23.98
CA GLU A 193 -1.59 -6.17 25.37
C GLU A 193 -0.53 -6.62 26.37
N SER A 194 0.24 -7.68 26.06
CA SER A 194 1.36 -8.14 26.88
C SER A 194 2.56 -7.19 26.92
N HIS A 195 2.67 -6.31 25.92
CA HIS A 195 3.73 -5.31 25.87
C HIS A 195 3.39 -4.06 26.68
N THR A 196 2.09 -3.72 26.81
CA THR A 196 1.65 -2.45 27.42
C THR A 196 2.36 -2.22 28.75
N PRO A 197 3.30 -1.27 28.82
CA PRO A 197 3.92 -0.93 30.09
C PRO A 197 2.81 -0.45 31.03
N ALA A 198 2.85 -0.90 32.28
CA ALA A 198 1.88 -0.54 33.33
C ALA A 198 1.74 0.99 33.55
N ASP A 199 2.64 1.80 32.99
CA ASP A 199 2.73 3.24 33.18
C ASP A 199 2.18 4.09 32.02
N THR A 200 1.51 3.50 31.03
CA THR A 200 0.83 4.25 29.93
C THR A 200 -0.68 4.37 30.11
N VAL A 201 -1.16 4.33 31.36
CA VAL A 201 -2.54 4.68 31.70
C VAL A 201 -2.59 6.15 32.12
N ASP A 202 -2.54 7.06 31.15
CA ASP A 202 -3.10 8.38 31.37
C ASP A 202 -3.66 9.02 30.10
N ALA A 203 -4.90 9.50 30.26
CA ALA A 203 -5.67 10.41 29.41
C ALA A 203 -6.41 9.85 28.18
N VAL A 204 -7.28 8.85 28.36
CA VAL A 204 -8.68 8.95 27.87
C VAL A 204 -9.62 8.19 28.83
N SER A 205 -9.80 8.68 30.05
CA SER A 205 -10.89 8.21 30.92
C SER A 205 -11.99 9.27 30.98
N ALA A 206 -13.14 8.90 30.44
CA ALA A 206 -14.50 9.35 30.74
C ALA A 206 -14.70 10.76 31.35
N GLN A 207 -15.15 11.71 30.52
CA GLN A 207 -16.15 12.69 30.95
C GLN A 207 -17.23 12.83 29.87
N ALA A 208 -18.35 12.15 30.10
CA ALA A 208 -19.62 12.52 29.50
C ALA A 208 -20.17 13.73 30.28
N PRO A 209 -20.57 14.83 29.64
CA PRO A 209 -21.48 15.76 30.27
C PRO A 209 -22.91 15.29 30.05
N ALA A 210 -23.58 14.97 31.14
CA ALA A 210 -25.04 14.96 31.19
C ALA A 210 -25.55 16.39 30.92
N VAL A 211 -26.40 16.55 29.90
CA VAL A 211 -27.21 17.78 29.75
C VAL A 211 -28.66 17.38 29.56
N LEU A 212 -29.45 17.85 30.50
CA LEU A 212 -30.89 17.70 30.64
C LEU A 212 -31.66 18.32 29.47
N SER A 213 -32.76 17.65 29.14
CA SER A 213 -33.83 18.05 28.24
C SER A 213 -34.32 19.48 28.46
N GLY A 214 -34.49 20.21 27.35
CA GLY A 214 -35.20 21.49 27.29
C GLY A 214 -35.85 21.66 25.91
N SER A 215 -37.10 21.23 25.80
CA SER A 215 -38.00 21.47 24.68
C SER A 215 -38.30 22.96 24.53
N LEU A 216 -38.29 23.52 23.31
CA LEU A 216 -39.14 24.64 22.92
C LEU A 216 -39.26 24.72 21.38
N ALA A 217 -40.48 25.00 20.95
CA ALA A 217 -40.99 24.97 19.58
C ALA A 217 -40.46 26.10 18.67
N GLY A 218 -40.34 25.81 17.37
CA GLY A 218 -40.37 26.83 16.30
C GLY A 218 -41.78 27.40 16.12
N PRO A 219 -41.98 28.47 15.30
CA PRO A 219 -41.93 28.23 13.85
C PRO A 219 -41.48 29.39 12.92
N SER A 220 -41.04 28.99 11.72
CA SER A 220 -41.37 29.51 10.38
C SER A 220 -40.50 30.55 9.65
N MET A 221 -40.36 30.27 8.34
CA MET A 221 -40.09 31.13 7.16
C MET A 221 -38.63 31.18 6.63
N PRO A 222 -38.40 31.40 5.31
CA PRO A 222 -38.30 30.32 4.33
C PRO A 222 -37.11 30.43 3.34
N ALA A 223 -36.98 29.39 2.51
CA ALA A 223 -36.48 29.36 1.11
C ALA A 223 -35.16 30.05 0.76
N ASN A 224 -34.15 29.24 0.42
CA ASN A 224 -33.66 29.10 -0.96
C ASN A 224 -32.32 28.35 -0.96
N HIS A 225 -32.31 27.07 -1.36
CA HIS A 225 -31.15 26.53 -2.06
C HIS A 225 -31.59 25.48 -3.07
N ARG A 226 -31.15 25.74 -4.31
CA ARG A 226 -31.33 24.95 -5.53
C ARG A 226 -30.99 23.48 -5.32
N ALA A 227 -31.86 22.64 -5.85
CA ALA A 227 -31.59 21.24 -6.16
C ALA A 227 -30.36 21.14 -7.08
N ALA A 228 -29.33 20.41 -6.63
CA ALA A 228 -28.40 19.71 -7.49
C ALA A 228 -28.72 18.23 -7.35
N GLY A 229 -28.99 17.59 -8.50
CA GLY A 229 -29.62 16.29 -8.61
C GLY A 229 -28.88 15.15 -7.90
N SER A 230 -29.65 14.09 -7.67
CA SER A 230 -29.16 12.75 -7.31
C SER A 230 -28.00 12.35 -8.23
N PHE A 231 -26.80 12.26 -7.69
CA PHE A 231 -25.68 11.69 -8.41
C PHE A 231 -25.80 10.17 -8.33
N GLU A 232 -25.90 9.57 -9.50
CA GLU A 232 -26.08 8.15 -9.73
C GLU A 232 -25.01 7.34 -8.99
N GLN A 233 -25.44 6.22 -8.41
CA GLN A 233 -24.57 5.12 -8.02
C GLN A 233 -23.69 4.75 -9.21
N HIS A 234 -22.41 5.10 -9.17
CA HIS A 234 -21.43 4.51 -10.07
C HIS A 234 -21.36 3.01 -9.78
N THR A 235 -22.04 2.30 -10.67
CA THR A 235 -21.87 0.91 -11.10
C THR A 235 -20.69 0.20 -10.44
N ARG A 236 -21.04 -0.85 -9.69
CA ARG A 236 -20.19 -2.00 -9.36
C ARG A 236 -19.19 -2.30 -10.49
N ASP A 237 -17.94 -2.54 -10.10
CA ASP A 237 -16.93 -3.27 -10.88
C ASP A 237 -17.41 -4.71 -11.17
N GLN A 238 -18.41 -4.83 -12.05
CA GLN A 238 -18.73 -6.06 -12.76
C GLN A 238 -18.46 -5.79 -14.22
N SER A 239 -17.19 -5.92 -14.62
CA SER A 239 -16.86 -6.18 -16.01
C SER A 239 -17.02 -7.67 -16.28
N ASP A 240 -18.25 -8.17 -16.24
CA ASP A 240 -18.61 -9.35 -17.00
C ASP A 240 -18.58 -8.92 -18.47
N ILE A 241 -17.43 -9.03 -19.12
CA ILE A 241 -17.30 -8.79 -20.56
C ILE A 241 -17.79 -10.05 -21.27
N PRO A 242 -18.86 -10.00 -22.08
CA PRO A 242 -19.40 -11.19 -22.71
C PRO A 242 -18.53 -11.64 -23.89
N GLY A 243 -18.19 -12.94 -23.87
CA GLY A 243 -17.62 -13.67 -25.01
C GLY A 243 -16.10 -13.80 -24.96
N GLN A 244 -15.63 -15.00 -24.63
CA GLN A 244 -14.25 -15.43 -24.83
C GLN A 244 -14.07 -15.80 -26.31
N ILE A 245 -13.15 -15.13 -27.00
CA ILE A 245 -12.83 -15.46 -28.39
C ILE A 245 -11.72 -16.52 -28.36
N SER A 246 -12.04 -17.73 -28.82
CA SER A 246 -11.16 -18.90 -28.78
C SER A 246 -10.23 -19.03 -30.00
N SER A 247 -10.47 -18.27 -31.06
CA SER A 247 -9.61 -18.26 -32.25
C SER A 247 -9.63 -16.91 -32.95
N PHE A 248 -8.45 -16.40 -33.29
CA PHE A 248 -8.26 -15.28 -34.20
C PHE A 248 -6.99 -15.52 -35.02
N ASN A 249 -6.92 -14.88 -36.19
CA ASN A 249 -5.75 -14.95 -37.04
C ASN A 249 -4.71 -13.92 -36.57
N GLU A 250 -3.58 -14.36 -36.02
CA GLU A 250 -2.52 -13.47 -35.49
C GLU A 250 -2.07 -12.40 -36.49
N ARG A 251 -2.15 -12.67 -37.80
CA ARG A 251 -1.76 -11.71 -38.85
C ARG A 251 -2.72 -10.53 -39.02
N GLU A 252 -3.92 -10.60 -38.45
CA GLU A 252 -4.94 -9.54 -38.56
C GLU A 252 -4.86 -8.53 -37.41
N TYR A 253 -4.01 -8.78 -36.41
CA TYR A 253 -3.94 -7.99 -35.19
C TYR A 253 -2.56 -7.37 -35.04
N GLU A 254 -2.53 -6.06 -34.82
CA GLU A 254 -1.31 -5.35 -34.47
C GLU A 254 -1.05 -5.46 -32.97
N TRP A 255 0.16 -5.87 -32.62
CA TRP A 255 0.62 -6.01 -31.24
C TRP A 255 0.89 -4.64 -30.62
N ILE A 256 0.29 -4.36 -29.46
CA ILE A 256 0.38 -3.04 -28.82
C ILE A 256 0.71 -3.13 -27.33
N GLN A 257 1.35 -2.09 -26.81
CA GLN A 257 1.62 -1.90 -25.39
C GLN A 257 0.60 -0.92 -24.78
N VAL A 258 0.02 -1.26 -23.63
CA VAL A 258 -0.83 -0.35 -22.86
C VAL A 258 0.05 0.54 -21.99
N VAL A 259 0.04 1.84 -22.28
CA VAL A 259 0.85 2.84 -21.57
C VAL A 259 0.10 3.40 -20.36
N LYS A 260 -1.21 3.66 -20.51
CA LYS A 260 -2.04 4.27 -19.47
C LYS A 260 -3.50 3.85 -19.62
N VAL A 261 -4.23 3.72 -18.52
CA VAL A 261 -5.67 3.43 -18.51
C VAL A 261 -6.38 4.55 -17.74
N SER A 262 -7.47 5.08 -18.30
CA SER A 262 -8.37 6.06 -17.66
C SER A 262 -9.79 5.49 -17.55
N ALA A 263 -10.74 6.28 -17.07
CA ALA A 263 -12.14 5.85 -16.93
C ALA A 263 -12.74 5.33 -18.26
N ASP A 264 -12.48 6.01 -19.38
CA ASP A 264 -13.12 5.69 -20.67
C ASP A 264 -12.15 5.16 -21.73
N PHE A 265 -10.84 5.36 -21.54
CA PHE A 265 -9.84 5.14 -22.58
C PHE A 265 -8.63 4.32 -22.09
N THR A 266 -8.07 3.56 -23.01
CA THR A 266 -6.78 2.90 -22.92
C THR A 266 -5.83 3.61 -23.89
N PHE A 267 -4.74 4.17 -23.37
CA PHE A 267 -3.67 4.80 -24.16
C PHE A 267 -2.64 3.74 -24.51
N CYS A 268 -2.38 3.58 -25.80
CA CYS A 268 -1.62 2.47 -26.36
C CYS A 268 -0.47 2.98 -27.23
N ARG A 269 0.57 2.16 -27.35
CA ARG A 269 1.72 2.38 -28.25
C ARG A 269 1.91 1.16 -29.14
N ALA A 270 1.94 1.38 -30.46
CA ALA A 270 2.27 0.37 -31.46
C ALA A 270 3.78 0.08 -31.50
N GLN A 271 4.17 -1.02 -32.15
CA GLN A 271 5.59 -1.40 -32.31
C GLN A 271 6.41 -0.35 -33.06
N ASP A 272 5.79 0.38 -33.99
CA ASP A 272 6.44 1.47 -34.73
C ASP A 272 6.51 2.79 -33.95
N GLY A 273 6.08 2.80 -32.69
CA GLY A 273 6.12 3.96 -31.80
C GLY A 273 4.91 4.89 -31.91
N ARG A 274 3.95 4.65 -32.82
CA ARG A 274 2.71 5.45 -32.89
C ARG A 274 1.89 5.28 -31.61
N GLU A 275 1.41 6.40 -31.08
CA GLU A 275 0.53 6.44 -29.90
C GLU A 275 -0.92 6.74 -30.30
N PHE A 276 -1.86 6.04 -29.68
CA PHE A 276 -3.29 6.22 -29.92
C PHE A 276 -4.12 5.77 -28.71
N LYS A 277 -5.44 5.98 -28.78
CA LYS A 277 -6.37 5.60 -27.71
C LYS A 277 -7.45 4.65 -28.22
N VAL A 278 -7.80 3.68 -27.39
CA VAL A 278 -8.88 2.70 -27.61
C VAL A 278 -9.92 2.91 -26.49
N ARG A 279 -11.22 2.88 -26.82
CA ARG A 279 -12.27 2.94 -25.79
C ARG A 279 -12.26 1.65 -24.97
N ARG A 280 -12.46 1.75 -23.65
CA ARG A 280 -12.40 0.58 -22.76
C ARG A 280 -13.39 -0.51 -23.13
N GLU A 281 -14.59 -0.12 -23.55
CA GLU A 281 -15.67 -1.01 -24.00
C GLU A 281 -15.33 -1.83 -25.25
N ASN A 282 -14.29 -1.45 -26.01
CA ASN A 282 -13.87 -2.17 -27.21
C ASN A 282 -12.95 -3.36 -26.91
N TRP A 283 -12.45 -3.48 -25.69
CA TRP A 283 -11.57 -4.60 -25.30
C TRP A 283 -12.38 -5.83 -24.93
N ARG A 284 -11.96 -6.98 -25.44
CA ARG A 284 -12.49 -8.30 -25.10
C ARG A 284 -11.37 -9.22 -24.65
N LYS A 285 -11.63 -10.04 -23.63
CA LYS A 285 -10.69 -11.07 -23.19
C LYS A 285 -10.63 -12.18 -24.23
N ALA A 286 -9.42 -12.64 -24.57
CA ALA A 286 -9.19 -13.69 -25.56
C ALA A 286 -8.04 -14.61 -25.12
N ILE A 287 -7.99 -15.80 -25.70
CA ILE A 287 -6.80 -16.66 -25.61
C ILE A 287 -5.90 -16.31 -26.79
N LEU A 288 -4.75 -15.71 -26.50
CA LEU A 288 -3.69 -15.41 -27.48
C LEU A 288 -2.78 -16.64 -27.63
N ASN A 289 -2.41 -16.93 -28.87
CA ASN A 289 -1.47 -18.00 -29.26
C ASN A 289 -1.84 -19.38 -28.68
N GLY A 290 -3.13 -19.63 -28.47
CA GLY A 290 -3.69 -20.90 -28.00
C GLY A 290 -3.43 -21.27 -26.53
N LYS A 291 -2.73 -20.43 -25.75
CA LYS A 291 -2.38 -20.75 -24.35
C LYS A 291 -2.42 -19.58 -23.37
N ASP A 292 -2.22 -18.34 -23.83
CA ASP A 292 -2.03 -17.21 -22.93
C ASP A 292 -3.27 -16.30 -22.92
N GLU A 293 -3.73 -15.87 -21.74
CA GLU A 293 -4.85 -14.93 -21.66
C GLU A 293 -4.38 -13.52 -22.01
N GLY A 294 -5.08 -12.86 -22.92
CA GLY A 294 -4.84 -11.47 -23.28
C GLY A 294 -6.12 -10.74 -23.67
N TYR A 295 -5.96 -9.60 -24.33
CA TYR A 295 -7.05 -8.71 -24.71
C TYR A 295 -6.94 -8.34 -26.18
N ILE A 296 -8.09 -8.29 -26.85
CA ILE A 296 -8.21 -7.83 -28.23
C ILE A 296 -9.21 -6.70 -28.34
N ALA A 297 -8.96 -5.79 -29.28
CA ALA A 297 -9.90 -4.73 -29.64
C ALA A 297 -10.07 -4.71 -31.16
N GLN A 298 -11.29 -4.96 -31.64
CA GLN A 298 -11.65 -4.83 -33.05
C GLN A 298 -12.29 -3.47 -33.29
N LEU A 299 -11.66 -2.64 -34.13
CA LEU A 299 -12.20 -1.34 -34.55
C LEU A 299 -12.58 -1.39 -36.03
N SER A 300 -13.33 -0.40 -36.50
CA SER A 300 -13.81 -0.32 -37.89
C SER A 300 -12.71 -0.35 -38.96
N LYS A 301 -11.45 -0.07 -38.61
CA LYS A 301 -10.32 -0.02 -39.55
C LYS A 301 -9.11 -0.86 -39.14
N ASN A 302 -8.98 -1.19 -37.86
CA ASN A 302 -7.79 -1.82 -37.30
C ASN A 302 -8.19 -2.81 -36.19
N ASN A 303 -7.42 -3.87 -36.02
CA ASN A 303 -7.55 -4.76 -34.87
C ASN A 303 -6.26 -4.76 -34.05
N PHE A 304 -6.39 -4.80 -32.74
CA PHE A 304 -5.27 -4.74 -31.81
C PHE A 304 -5.29 -5.90 -30.82
N CYS A 305 -4.12 -6.37 -30.39
CA CYS A 305 -3.98 -7.34 -29.31
C CYS A 305 -2.90 -6.92 -28.29
N THR A 306 -3.07 -7.33 -27.04
CA THR A 306 -2.13 -7.07 -25.96
C THR A 306 -2.25 -8.09 -24.81
N TYR A 307 -1.15 -8.32 -24.10
CA TYR A 307 -1.13 -9.06 -22.82
C TYR A 307 -1.27 -8.10 -21.63
N ASP A 308 -1.09 -6.80 -21.83
CA ASP A 308 -1.32 -5.81 -20.78
C ASP A 308 -2.81 -5.73 -20.48
N ASN A 309 -3.22 -5.53 -19.21
CA ASN A 309 -4.63 -5.39 -18.85
C ASN A 309 -5.13 -3.98 -19.22
N PRO A 310 -5.96 -3.81 -20.28
CA PRO A 310 -6.40 -2.50 -20.74
C PRO A 310 -7.64 -2.00 -19.99
N VAL A 311 -8.21 -2.84 -19.13
CA VAL A 311 -9.44 -2.58 -18.36
C VAL A 311 -9.11 -2.19 -16.92
N HIS A 312 -7.92 -2.50 -16.42
CA HIS A 312 -7.53 -2.14 -15.07
C HIS A 312 -7.00 -0.69 -15.02
N ILE A 313 -7.69 0.19 -14.29
CA ILE A 313 -7.26 1.57 -14.09
C ILE A 313 -5.98 1.55 -13.25
N ARG A 314 -4.85 1.90 -13.87
CA ARG A 314 -3.63 2.25 -13.14
C ARG A 314 -3.77 3.69 -12.68
N GLY A 315 -4.20 3.87 -11.43
CA GLY A 315 -4.37 5.17 -10.77
C GLY A 315 -3.05 5.84 -10.41
#